data_AF-A0A6P1CTZ1-F1
#
_entry.id   AF-A0A6P1CTZ1-F1
#
_cell.length_a   1.000
_cell.length_b   1.000
_cell.length_c   1.000
_cell.angle_alpha   90.00
_cell.angle_beta   90.00
_cell.angle_gamma   90.00
#
_symmetry.space_group_name_H-M   'P 1'
#
loop_
_entity.id
_entity.type
_entity.pdbx_description
1 polymer ?
#
loop_
_entity_poly.entity_id
_entity_poly.type
_entity_poly.pdbx_seq_one_letter_code
_entity_poly.pdbx_strand_id
1 'polypeptide(L)'
;MQPINQVSYESWTRKPVRYLPVTCEGRLIGYLWAAVGSDAAGYERCLAADPDNMTCLSFWFDRLSENYRNGLDPVIAIRQWIGVPEDPRCGGIDASAVEREAPSLQAMWAELNPEAEPMGEGPWVQDGELPSGTPVDRSKGWSTPVMATPPTYAKHASSTVHYLPVVKDGVLIAYLWASPTDHAADYLPVASAGEQARAGAGLWQLRLSDFYATGTPPLDALRQCRNYPHDFMSGVIPADAHELVAPTLDELKALANG
;
A
#
# COMPACT_ATOMS: atom_id res chain seq x y z
N MET A 1 22.92 -6.68 -4.30
CA MET A 1 22.38 -5.74 -3.29
C MET A 1 23.24 -5.94 -2.05
N GLN A 2 24.04 -4.94 -1.66
CA GLN A 2 24.78 -5.04 -0.40
C GLN A 2 23.75 -5.06 0.75
N PRO A 3 23.96 -5.84 1.82
CA PRO A 3 23.11 -5.69 2.99
C PRO A 3 23.33 -4.27 3.51
N ILE A 4 22.22 -3.53 3.65
CA ILE A 4 22.14 -2.40 4.57
C ILE A 4 22.79 -2.88 5.87
N ASN A 5 23.81 -2.15 6.33
CA ASN A 5 24.56 -2.47 7.52
C ASN A 5 23.61 -2.31 8.71
N GLN A 6 22.82 -3.34 8.97
CA GLN A 6 21.79 -3.36 9.98
C GLN A 6 22.50 -3.34 11.33
N VAL A 7 22.12 -2.39 12.18
CA VAL A 7 22.75 -2.16 13.49
C VAL A 7 21.85 -2.56 14.67
N SER A 8 20.62 -2.98 14.37
CA SER A 8 19.59 -3.42 15.31
C SER A 8 18.65 -4.41 14.62
N TYR A 9 17.86 -5.16 15.40
CA TYR A 9 16.73 -5.92 14.84
C TYR A 9 15.77 -5.00 14.06
N GLU A 10 15.03 -5.58 13.12
CA GLU A 10 13.94 -4.88 12.46
C GLU A 10 12.85 -4.55 13.51
N SER A 11 12.34 -3.32 13.48
CA SER A 11 11.36 -2.83 14.45
C SER A 11 9.92 -3.19 14.10
N TRP A 12 9.73 -4.06 13.11
CA TRP A 12 8.43 -4.44 12.59
C TRP A 12 8.47 -5.87 12.06
N THR A 13 7.35 -6.59 12.07
CA THR A 13 7.23 -7.90 11.42
C THR A 13 5.77 -8.27 11.14
N ARG A 14 5.55 -9.06 10.09
CA ARG A 14 4.28 -9.75 9.82
C ARG A 14 4.30 -11.19 10.34
N LYS A 15 5.46 -11.73 10.73
CA LYS A 15 5.59 -13.09 11.26
C LYS A 15 5.06 -13.17 12.70
N PRO A 16 4.76 -14.39 13.20
CA PRO A 16 4.40 -14.59 14.60
C PRO A 16 5.46 -14.05 15.54
N VAL A 17 5.03 -13.50 16.67
CA VAL A 17 5.91 -12.92 17.70
C VAL A 17 5.76 -13.66 19.02
N ARG A 18 6.88 -13.78 19.75
CA ARG A 18 6.94 -14.11 21.18
C ARG A 18 7.12 -12.83 21.96
N TYR A 19 6.43 -12.71 23.08
CA TYR A 19 6.48 -11.49 23.88
C TYR A 19 6.41 -11.76 25.39
N LEU A 20 7.00 -10.83 26.15
CA LEU A 20 7.13 -10.88 27.60
C LEU A 20 6.61 -9.57 28.22
N PRO A 21 5.87 -9.64 29.35
CA PRO A 21 5.42 -8.47 30.09
C PRO A 21 6.61 -7.70 30.66
N VAL A 22 6.67 -6.41 30.34
CA VAL A 22 7.53 -5.46 31.03
C VAL A 22 6.69 -4.73 32.07
N THR A 23 7.05 -4.90 33.33
CA THR A 23 6.36 -4.27 34.46
C THR A 23 7.26 -3.27 35.17
N CYS A 24 6.68 -2.17 35.65
CA CYS A 24 7.34 -1.25 36.57
C CYS A 24 6.52 -1.14 37.85
N GLU A 25 7.12 -1.41 39.01
CA GLU A 25 6.45 -1.50 40.32
C GLU A 25 5.19 -2.41 40.28
N GLY A 26 5.29 -3.53 39.56
CA GLY A 26 4.20 -4.50 39.38
C GLY A 26 3.09 -4.08 38.39
N ARG A 27 3.20 -2.91 37.77
CA ARG A 27 2.25 -2.41 36.77
C ARG A 27 2.76 -2.70 35.36
N LEU A 28 1.93 -3.27 34.49
CA LEU A 28 2.28 -3.49 33.09
C LEU A 28 2.51 -2.14 32.40
N ILE A 29 3.69 -1.95 31.81
CA ILE A 29 4.04 -0.75 31.04
C ILE A 29 4.27 -1.04 29.56
N GLY A 30 4.43 -2.31 29.18
CA GLY A 30 4.55 -2.70 27.77
C GLY A 30 4.95 -4.16 27.58
N TYR A 31 5.24 -4.52 26.34
CA TYR A 31 5.74 -5.83 25.94
C TYR A 31 7.07 -5.73 25.23
N LEU A 32 8.03 -6.53 25.67
CA LEU A 32 9.24 -6.83 24.91
C LEU A 32 8.91 -8.00 23.99
N TRP A 33 9.16 -7.86 22.69
CA TRP A 33 8.74 -8.83 21.68
C TRP A 33 9.87 -9.19 20.71
N ALA A 34 9.78 -10.39 20.15
CA ALA A 34 10.69 -10.92 19.14
C ALA A 34 9.93 -11.77 18.13
N ALA A 35 10.28 -11.63 16.85
CA ALA A 35 9.71 -12.44 15.79
C ALA A 35 10.23 -13.89 15.83
N VAL A 36 9.38 -14.81 15.40
CA VAL A 36 9.75 -16.22 15.20
C VAL A 36 10.13 -16.42 13.73
N GLY A 37 11.41 -16.70 13.48
CA GLY A 37 11.92 -17.00 12.14
C GLY A 37 12.23 -15.78 11.26
N SER A 38 12.23 -14.57 11.82
CA SER A 38 12.79 -13.37 11.19
C SER A 38 13.62 -12.56 12.20
N ASP A 39 14.42 -11.63 11.70
CA ASP A 39 15.40 -10.85 12.49
C ASP A 39 14.79 -9.56 13.05
N ALA A 40 13.65 -9.68 13.73
CA ALA A 40 12.86 -8.57 14.23
C ALA A 40 12.59 -8.69 15.74
N ALA A 41 12.74 -7.59 16.46
CA ALA A 41 12.46 -7.48 17.89
C ALA A 41 12.26 -6.03 18.28
N GLY A 42 11.50 -5.80 19.35
CA GLY A 42 11.20 -4.45 19.80
C GLY A 42 10.53 -4.41 21.15
N TYR A 43 10.13 -3.20 21.53
CA TYR A 43 9.34 -2.93 22.71
C TYR A 43 8.11 -2.11 22.31
N GLU A 44 6.92 -2.62 22.63
CA GLU A 44 5.67 -1.88 22.49
C GLU A 44 5.15 -1.42 23.83
N ARG A 45 4.74 -0.16 23.91
CA ARG A 45 4.23 0.45 25.13
C ARG A 45 2.76 0.17 25.35
N CYS A 46 2.34 0.08 26.61
CA CYS A 46 0.95 0.11 27.02
C CYS A 46 0.49 1.57 27.15
N LEU A 47 -0.38 2.04 26.25
CA LEU A 47 -0.82 3.44 26.21
C LEU A 47 -1.64 3.83 27.44
N ALA A 48 -2.42 2.89 28.01
CA ALA A 48 -3.20 3.14 29.22
C ALA A 48 -2.31 3.33 30.47
N ALA A 49 -1.11 2.74 30.45
CA ALA A 49 -0.15 2.86 31.54
C ALA A 49 0.66 4.16 31.44
N ASP A 50 0.92 4.65 30.24
CA ASP A 50 1.80 5.80 30.06
C ASP A 50 1.40 6.63 28.83
N PRO A 51 0.32 7.44 28.94
CA PRO A 51 -0.23 8.16 27.79
C PRO A 51 0.71 9.23 27.21
N ASP A 52 1.62 9.77 28.04
CA ASP A 52 2.41 10.96 27.71
C ASP A 52 3.90 10.70 27.41
N ASN A 53 4.39 9.45 27.50
CA ASN A 53 5.81 9.23 27.76
C ASN A 53 6.49 8.24 26.80
N MET A 54 7.50 8.73 26.07
CA MET A 54 8.43 7.92 25.26
C MET A 54 9.57 7.29 26.09
N THR A 55 9.55 7.42 27.42
CA THR A 55 10.75 7.33 28.28
C THR A 55 11.37 5.93 28.39
N CYS A 56 10.68 4.88 27.96
CA CYS A 56 11.21 3.51 28.02
C CYS A 56 11.60 2.92 26.66
N LEU A 57 11.20 3.57 25.56
CA LEU A 57 11.44 3.07 24.20
C LEU A 57 12.95 3.01 23.90
N SER A 58 13.69 4.09 24.13
CA SER A 58 15.14 4.12 23.91
C SER A 58 15.87 3.13 24.81
N PHE A 59 15.45 2.99 26.06
CA PHE A 59 16.06 2.07 27.02
C PHE A 59 16.01 0.61 26.55
N TRP A 60 14.83 0.14 26.14
CA TRP A 60 14.68 -1.22 25.65
C TRP A 60 15.30 -1.40 24.26
N PHE A 61 15.22 -0.37 23.41
CA PHE A 61 15.87 -0.37 22.10
C PHE A 61 17.40 -0.50 22.21
N ASP A 62 18.04 0.21 23.13
CA ASP A 62 19.49 0.15 23.33
C ASP A 62 19.94 -1.25 23.78
N ARG A 63 19.18 -1.87 24.70
CA ARG A 63 19.40 -3.26 25.14
C ARG A 63 19.26 -4.26 24.00
N LEU A 64 18.20 -4.15 23.19
CA LEU A 64 18.03 -4.99 22.01
C LEU A 64 19.13 -4.75 20.97
N SER A 65 19.56 -3.50 20.78
CA SER A 65 20.66 -3.17 19.87
C SER A 65 22.00 -3.74 20.33
N GLU A 66 22.24 -3.81 21.63
CA GLU A 66 23.40 -4.52 22.18
C GLU A 66 23.33 -6.02 21.92
N ASN A 67 22.16 -6.63 22.13
CA ASN A 67 21.94 -8.05 21.84
C ASN A 67 22.16 -8.38 20.36
N TYR A 68 21.65 -7.52 19.49
CA TYR A 68 21.86 -7.61 18.05
C TYR A 68 23.35 -7.58 17.69
N ARG A 69 24.09 -6.59 18.23
CA ARG A 69 25.54 -6.47 18.02
C ARG A 69 26.32 -7.68 18.53
N ASN A 70 25.81 -8.36 19.55
CA ASN A 70 26.35 -9.61 20.07
C ASN A 70 25.92 -10.85 19.28
N GLY A 71 25.13 -10.69 18.20
CA GLY A 71 24.70 -11.78 17.33
C GLY A 71 23.66 -12.70 17.96
N LEU A 72 22.89 -12.21 18.94
CA LEU A 72 21.85 -13.00 19.57
C LEU A 72 20.63 -13.16 18.64
N ASP A 73 20.05 -14.35 18.66
CA ASP A 73 18.73 -14.59 18.09
C ASP A 73 17.67 -13.72 18.81
N PRO A 74 16.70 -13.10 18.10
CA PRO A 74 15.68 -12.24 18.68
C PRO A 74 14.96 -12.82 19.90
N VAL A 75 14.55 -14.10 19.84
CA VAL A 75 13.80 -14.74 20.92
C VAL A 75 14.70 -15.00 22.12
N ILE A 76 15.96 -15.38 21.88
CA ILE A 76 16.96 -15.48 22.96
C ILE A 76 17.24 -14.11 23.56
N ALA A 77 17.29 -13.06 22.74
CA ALA A 77 17.57 -11.70 23.15
C ALA A 77 16.55 -11.14 24.14
N ILE A 78 15.26 -11.45 23.99
CA ILE A 78 14.23 -11.03 24.94
C ILE A 78 14.22 -11.88 26.21
N ARG A 79 14.51 -13.18 26.11
CA ARG A 79 14.49 -14.13 27.24
C ARG A 79 15.56 -13.86 28.28
N GLN A 80 16.74 -13.38 27.88
CA GLN A 80 17.82 -13.15 28.83
C GLN A 80 17.49 -12.08 29.89
N TRP A 81 16.47 -11.26 29.64
CA TRP A 81 16.03 -10.22 30.57
C TRP A 81 15.07 -10.73 31.65
N ILE A 82 14.62 -12.00 31.57
CA ILE A 82 13.76 -12.62 32.60
C ILE A 82 14.52 -12.70 33.92
N GLY A 83 13.97 -12.10 34.97
CA GLY A 83 14.54 -12.09 36.32
C GLY A 83 15.72 -11.15 36.51
N VAL A 84 16.11 -10.37 35.48
CA VAL A 84 17.08 -9.29 35.64
C VAL A 84 16.44 -8.18 36.50
N PRO A 85 17.16 -7.61 37.48
CA PRO A 85 16.61 -6.56 38.33
C PRO A 85 15.95 -5.43 37.53
N GLU A 86 14.77 -5.02 38.00
CA GLU A 86 13.95 -3.97 37.42
C GLU A 86 14.71 -2.63 37.37
N ASP A 87 14.62 -1.91 36.25
CA ASP A 87 15.00 -0.51 36.22
C ASP A 87 13.90 0.35 36.86
N PRO A 88 14.21 1.26 37.81
CA PRO A 88 13.20 2.05 38.52
C PRO A 88 12.29 2.93 37.63
N ARG A 89 12.66 3.16 36.36
CA ARG A 89 11.88 3.95 35.41
C ARG A 89 11.34 3.09 34.27
N CYS A 90 12.18 2.20 33.73
CA CYS A 90 11.88 1.46 32.51
C CYS A 90 11.38 0.03 32.76
N GLY A 91 11.23 -0.33 34.02
CA GLY A 91 10.72 -1.62 34.44
C GLY A 91 11.68 -2.77 34.16
N GLY A 92 11.12 -3.97 34.20
CA GLY A 92 11.85 -5.22 34.04
C GLY A 92 10.89 -6.36 33.73
N ILE A 93 11.45 -7.54 33.51
CA ILE A 93 10.69 -8.76 33.27
C ILE A 93 10.83 -9.63 34.51
N ASP A 94 9.72 -9.87 35.19
CA ASP A 94 9.70 -10.66 36.43
C ASP A 94 10.26 -12.08 36.19
N ALA A 95 10.90 -12.68 37.21
CA ALA A 95 11.46 -14.02 37.12
C ALA A 95 10.39 -15.12 36.87
N SER A 96 9.13 -14.85 37.23
CA SER A 96 7.96 -15.70 36.98
C SER A 96 7.19 -15.34 35.71
N ALA A 97 7.68 -14.36 34.93
CA ALA A 97 7.02 -13.95 33.69
C ALA A 97 6.87 -15.12 32.72
N VAL A 98 5.67 -15.28 32.18
CA VAL A 98 5.36 -16.30 31.18
C VAL A 98 5.45 -15.68 29.80
N GLU A 99 6.25 -16.29 28.93
CA GLU A 99 6.32 -15.94 27.52
C GLU A 99 5.01 -16.29 26.82
N ARG A 100 4.52 -15.35 26.00
CA ARG A 100 3.28 -15.49 25.24
C ARG A 100 3.56 -15.37 23.75
N GLU A 101 2.60 -15.81 22.94
CA GLU A 101 2.70 -15.80 21.47
C GLU A 101 1.51 -15.04 20.87
N ALA A 102 1.78 -14.31 19.78
CA ALA A 102 0.77 -13.69 18.93
C ALA A 102 1.07 -13.99 17.45
N PRO A 103 0.04 -14.07 16.60
CA PRO A 103 0.22 -14.41 15.18
C PRO A 103 0.96 -13.32 14.38
N SER A 104 1.04 -12.09 14.91
CA SER A 104 1.80 -10.98 14.33
C SER A 104 2.06 -9.89 15.38
N LEU A 105 2.97 -8.96 15.08
CA LEU A 105 3.18 -7.76 15.89
C LEU A 105 1.88 -6.93 16.02
N GLN A 106 1.13 -6.81 14.93
CA GLN A 106 -0.16 -6.12 14.90
C GLN A 106 -1.18 -6.74 15.87
N ALA A 107 -1.24 -8.07 15.95
CA ALA A 107 -2.14 -8.77 16.87
C ALA A 107 -1.72 -8.57 18.33
N MET A 108 -0.42 -8.58 18.61
CA MET A 108 0.11 -8.26 19.95
C MET A 108 -0.22 -6.82 20.35
N TRP A 109 -0.05 -5.86 19.44
CA TRP A 109 -0.40 -4.45 19.68
C TRP A 109 -1.88 -4.28 19.98
N ALA A 110 -2.77 -4.90 19.20
CA ALA A 110 -4.21 -4.82 19.43
C ALA A 110 -4.61 -5.41 20.79
N GLU A 111 -3.89 -6.44 21.26
CA GLU A 111 -4.09 -6.99 22.60
C GLU A 111 -3.61 -6.03 23.70
N LEU A 112 -2.43 -5.43 23.52
CA LEU A 112 -1.84 -4.50 24.49
C LEU A 112 -2.61 -3.17 24.58
N ASN A 113 -3.15 -2.71 23.45
CA ASN A 113 -3.77 -1.40 23.26
C ASN A 113 -5.10 -1.52 22.49
N PRO A 114 -6.16 -2.07 23.10
CA PRO A 114 -7.41 -2.38 22.39
C PRO A 114 -8.16 -1.14 21.88
N GLU A 115 -8.00 0.01 22.54
CA GLU A 115 -8.64 1.28 22.17
C GLU A 115 -7.78 2.14 21.23
N ALA A 116 -6.60 1.66 20.84
CA ALA A 116 -5.68 2.41 19.99
C ALA A 116 -5.93 2.15 18.51
N GLU A 117 -5.54 3.11 17.68
CA GLU A 117 -5.48 2.88 16.24
C GLU A 117 -4.53 1.71 15.92
N PRO A 118 -4.84 0.93 14.88
CA PRO A 118 -3.90 -0.05 14.35
C PRO A 118 -2.56 0.62 14.01
N MET A 119 -1.45 -0.06 14.29
CA MET A 119 -0.10 0.40 13.93
C MET A 119 0.13 0.67 12.42
N GLY A 120 -0.79 0.24 11.55
CA GLY A 120 -0.70 0.38 10.09
C GLY A 120 -0.18 -0.87 9.38
N GLU A 121 -0.04 -0.82 8.05
CA GLU A 121 0.38 -1.98 7.25
C GLU A 121 1.89 -2.30 7.36
N GLY A 122 2.65 -1.40 7.99
CA GLY A 122 4.10 -1.48 8.10
C GLY A 122 4.84 -1.22 6.78
N PRO A 123 6.15 -1.50 6.73
CA PRO A 123 6.95 -1.34 5.52
C PRO A 123 6.43 -2.20 4.36
N TRP A 124 6.49 -1.67 3.14
CA TRP A 124 6.04 -2.40 1.95
C TRP A 124 6.76 -3.74 1.78
N VAL A 125 8.09 -3.74 1.93
CA VAL A 125 8.90 -4.97 2.01
C VAL A 125 9.22 -5.24 3.48
N GLN A 126 8.83 -6.41 3.98
CA GLN A 126 9.06 -6.83 5.36
C GLN A 126 9.27 -8.35 5.42
N ASP A 127 10.17 -8.84 6.27
CA ASP A 127 10.48 -10.28 6.42
C ASP A 127 10.84 -10.96 5.07
N GLY A 128 11.36 -10.20 4.11
CA GLY A 128 11.65 -10.66 2.76
C GLY A 128 10.42 -10.85 1.86
N GLU A 129 9.25 -10.33 2.24
CA GLU A 129 7.96 -10.49 1.55
C GLU A 129 7.28 -9.13 1.29
N LEU A 130 6.46 -9.07 0.24
CA LEU A 130 5.50 -8.00 -0.05
C LEU A 130 4.26 -8.14 0.84
N PRO A 131 3.35 -7.14 0.91
CA PRO A 131 2.15 -7.23 1.73
C PRO A 131 1.23 -8.40 1.32
N SER A 132 1.32 -8.84 0.07
CA SER A 132 0.64 -10.03 -0.47
C SER A 132 1.21 -11.37 0.02
N GLY A 133 2.28 -11.37 0.81
CA GLY A 133 3.06 -12.57 1.16
C GLY A 133 3.97 -13.07 0.04
N THR A 134 4.02 -12.37 -1.09
CA THR A 134 4.92 -12.73 -2.20
C THR A 134 6.36 -12.47 -1.79
N PRO A 135 7.26 -13.47 -1.87
CA PRO A 135 8.68 -13.25 -1.56
C PRO A 135 9.29 -12.19 -2.48
N VAL A 136 10.15 -11.33 -1.96
CA VAL A 136 10.93 -10.38 -2.79
C VAL A 136 12.01 -11.11 -3.58
N ASP A 137 12.55 -12.19 -3.01
CA ASP A 137 13.48 -13.07 -3.70
C ASP A 137 12.76 -13.89 -4.78
N ARG A 138 13.04 -13.55 -6.03
CA ARG A 138 12.43 -14.18 -7.21
C ARG A 138 12.70 -15.69 -7.32
N SER A 139 13.79 -16.17 -6.73
CA SER A 139 14.10 -17.60 -6.72
C SER A 139 13.16 -18.41 -5.82
N LYS A 140 12.44 -17.76 -4.90
CA LYS A 140 11.57 -18.40 -3.90
C LYS A 140 10.10 -18.53 -4.32
N GLY A 141 9.82 -18.56 -5.63
CA GLY A 141 8.48 -18.92 -6.11
C GLY A 141 7.65 -17.79 -6.68
N TRP A 142 8.29 -16.86 -7.42
CA TRP A 142 7.53 -16.08 -8.37
C TRP A 142 6.96 -17.04 -9.42
N SER A 143 5.64 -17.05 -9.58
CA SER A 143 5.00 -17.76 -10.69
C SER A 143 5.39 -17.12 -12.02
N THR A 144 5.14 -17.84 -13.12
CA THR A 144 5.32 -17.31 -14.47
C THR A 144 4.56 -15.98 -14.59
N PRO A 145 5.21 -14.88 -15.01
CA PRO A 145 4.54 -13.61 -15.20
C PRO A 145 3.34 -13.79 -16.13
N VAL A 146 2.18 -13.33 -15.70
CA VAL A 146 0.97 -13.28 -16.54
C VAL A 146 0.75 -11.84 -16.98
N MET A 147 0.54 -11.65 -18.29
CA MET A 147 -0.02 -10.39 -18.77
C MET A 147 -1.50 -10.39 -18.40
N ALA A 148 -1.87 -9.59 -17.41
CA ALA A 148 -3.25 -9.32 -17.08
C ALA A 148 -3.65 -7.99 -17.71
N THR A 149 -4.70 -8.01 -18.52
CA THR A 149 -5.37 -6.78 -18.96
C THR A 149 -6.23 -6.30 -17.79
N PRO A 150 -6.06 -5.06 -17.29
CA PRO A 150 -6.94 -4.53 -16.26
C PRO A 150 -8.40 -4.62 -16.69
N PRO A 151 -9.34 -4.96 -15.79
CA PRO A 151 -10.75 -4.95 -16.12
C PRO A 151 -11.16 -3.53 -16.55
N THR A 152 -12.04 -3.43 -17.54
CA THR A 152 -12.44 -2.14 -18.12
C THR A 152 -13.81 -2.26 -18.80
N TYR A 153 -14.38 -1.12 -19.19
CA TYR A 153 -15.66 -1.06 -19.90
C TYR A 153 -15.60 -1.77 -21.26
N ALA A 154 -16.77 -2.07 -21.83
CA ALA A 154 -16.83 -2.57 -23.19
C ALA A 154 -16.21 -1.55 -24.18
N LYS A 155 -15.50 -2.04 -25.19
CA LYS A 155 -14.86 -1.20 -26.22
C LYS A 155 -15.71 -0.99 -27.48
N HIS A 156 -16.93 -1.51 -27.45
CA HIS A 156 -17.87 -1.45 -28.56
C HIS A 156 -19.17 -0.86 -28.07
N ALA A 157 -19.75 0.03 -28.86
CA ALA A 157 -21.08 0.59 -28.65
C ALA A 157 -21.81 0.67 -30.00
N SER A 158 -23.06 0.23 -30.02
CA SER A 158 -23.98 0.38 -31.15
C SER A 158 -25.06 1.44 -30.86
N SER A 159 -25.14 1.90 -29.61
CA SER A 159 -25.99 2.99 -29.17
C SER A 159 -25.23 4.33 -29.16
N THR A 160 -25.95 5.38 -28.77
CA THR A 160 -25.43 6.73 -28.59
C THR A 160 -24.18 6.76 -27.71
N VAL A 161 -23.17 7.50 -28.16
CA VAL A 161 -21.94 7.75 -27.41
C VAL A 161 -21.83 9.22 -27.05
N HIS A 162 -21.48 9.48 -25.79
CA HIS A 162 -21.08 10.78 -25.29
C HIS A 162 -19.55 10.87 -25.40
N TYR A 163 -19.01 12.02 -25.79
CA TYR A 163 -17.57 12.17 -25.94
C TYR A 163 -17.06 13.56 -25.57
N LEU A 164 -15.78 13.59 -25.20
CA LEU A 164 -15.03 14.79 -24.83
C LEU A 164 -13.70 14.81 -25.59
N PRO A 165 -13.25 15.98 -26.07
CA PRO A 165 -11.96 16.11 -26.73
C PRO A 165 -10.81 16.00 -25.71
N VAL A 166 -9.75 15.31 -26.12
CA VAL A 166 -8.46 15.27 -25.42
C VAL A 166 -7.45 16.05 -26.27
N VAL A 167 -6.88 17.09 -25.67
CA VAL A 167 -5.96 18.02 -26.32
C VAL A 167 -4.58 17.91 -25.66
N LYS A 168 -3.52 17.94 -26.47
CA LYS A 168 -2.13 17.99 -26.02
C LYS A 168 -1.40 19.07 -26.79
N ASP A 169 -0.73 19.98 -26.08
CA ASP A 169 0.01 21.10 -26.68
C ASP A 169 -0.83 21.92 -27.69
N GLY A 170 -2.13 22.07 -27.41
CA GLY A 170 -3.10 22.78 -28.27
C GLY A 170 -3.61 21.96 -29.47
N VAL A 171 -3.18 20.71 -29.63
CA VAL A 171 -3.59 19.82 -30.72
C VAL A 171 -4.60 18.80 -30.20
N LEU A 172 -5.71 18.62 -30.92
CA LEU A 172 -6.65 17.54 -30.65
C LEU A 172 -5.98 16.20 -30.97
N ILE A 173 -5.82 15.36 -29.95
CA ILE A 173 -5.16 14.05 -30.10
C ILE A 173 -6.13 12.88 -30.02
N ALA A 174 -7.30 13.04 -29.38
CA ALA A 174 -8.29 11.98 -29.22
C ALA A 174 -9.65 12.48 -28.77
N TYR A 175 -10.61 11.56 -28.78
CA TYR A 175 -11.87 11.67 -28.06
C TYR A 175 -11.93 10.60 -26.97
N LEU A 176 -12.22 11.00 -25.73
CA LEU A 176 -12.65 10.07 -24.70
C LEU A 176 -14.16 9.91 -24.82
N TRP A 177 -14.67 8.69 -24.88
CA TRP A 177 -16.10 8.46 -25.12
C TRP A 177 -16.69 7.41 -24.17
N ALA A 178 -18.01 7.48 -23.98
CA ALA A 178 -18.79 6.55 -23.17
C ALA A 178 -20.18 6.33 -23.75
N SER A 179 -20.68 5.10 -23.73
CA SER A 179 -22.09 4.77 -23.91
C SER A 179 -22.67 4.26 -22.59
N PRO A 180 -23.67 4.95 -22.01
CA PRO A 180 -24.36 4.46 -20.82
C PRO A 180 -25.18 3.19 -21.11
N THR A 181 -25.72 3.03 -22.32
CA THR A 181 -26.58 1.90 -22.69
C THR A 181 -25.79 0.62 -22.93
N ASP A 182 -24.64 0.72 -23.59
CA ASP A 182 -23.79 -0.45 -23.89
C ASP A 182 -22.78 -0.77 -22.78
N HIS A 183 -22.80 -0.01 -21.67
CA HIS A 183 -21.79 -0.07 -20.61
C HIS A 183 -20.35 0.00 -21.15
N ALA A 184 -20.15 0.89 -22.12
CA ALA A 184 -18.95 0.98 -22.92
C ALA A 184 -18.24 2.32 -22.71
N ALA A 185 -16.92 2.33 -22.73
CA ALA A 185 -16.10 3.54 -22.73
C ALA A 185 -14.69 3.20 -23.19
N ASP A 186 -14.08 4.07 -23.99
CA ASP A 186 -12.69 3.92 -24.40
C ASP A 186 -12.10 5.27 -24.83
N TYR A 187 -10.80 5.25 -25.09
CA TYR A 187 -10.05 6.29 -25.74
C TYR A 187 -10.03 6.05 -27.26
N LEU A 188 -10.43 7.04 -28.04
CA LEU A 188 -10.40 7.00 -29.50
C LEU A 188 -9.36 8.00 -30.04
N PRO A 189 -8.20 7.53 -30.53
CA PRO A 189 -7.18 8.41 -31.09
C PRO A 189 -7.67 9.10 -32.38
N VAL A 190 -7.31 10.37 -32.55
CA VAL A 190 -7.48 11.09 -33.82
C VAL A 190 -6.33 10.74 -34.76
N ALA A 191 -6.65 10.34 -35.99
CA ALA A 191 -5.67 9.80 -36.95
C ALA A 191 -4.60 10.83 -37.34
N SER A 192 -5.00 12.10 -37.52
CA SER A 192 -4.09 13.19 -37.91
C SER A 192 -3.04 13.54 -36.85
N ALA A 193 -3.26 13.17 -35.59
CA ALA A 193 -2.33 13.39 -34.47
C ALA A 193 -1.27 12.28 -34.31
N GLY A 194 -1.33 11.22 -35.13
CA GLY A 194 -0.25 10.24 -35.29
C GLY A 194 0.20 9.56 -33.99
N GLU A 195 1.51 9.59 -33.73
CA GLU A 195 2.13 8.90 -32.59
C GLU A 195 1.75 9.52 -31.24
N GLN A 196 1.52 10.84 -31.19
CA GLN A 196 1.14 11.51 -29.94
C GLN A 196 -0.23 11.04 -29.42
N ALA A 197 -1.18 10.79 -30.33
CA ALA A 197 -2.47 10.19 -30.00
C ALA A 197 -2.32 8.77 -29.44
N ARG A 198 -1.47 7.94 -30.06
CA ARG A 198 -1.23 6.57 -29.58
C ARG A 198 -0.52 6.54 -28.22
N ALA A 199 0.45 7.42 -27.99
CA ALA A 199 1.17 7.51 -26.74
C ALA A 199 0.27 7.90 -25.55
N GLY A 200 -0.76 8.71 -25.79
CA GLY A 200 -1.69 9.15 -24.74
C GLY A 200 -2.70 8.09 -24.30
N ALA A 201 -2.97 7.07 -25.12
CA ALA A 201 -4.06 6.12 -24.91
C ALA A 201 -3.96 5.34 -23.57
N GLY A 202 -2.76 4.88 -23.21
CA GLY A 202 -2.57 3.99 -22.06
C GLY A 202 -3.03 4.59 -20.73
N LEU A 203 -2.72 5.87 -20.48
CA LEU A 203 -3.11 6.54 -19.24
C LEU A 203 -4.62 6.78 -19.17
N TRP A 204 -5.27 7.15 -20.28
CA TRP A 204 -6.72 7.30 -20.31
C TRP A 204 -7.44 5.96 -20.12
N GLN A 205 -6.93 4.89 -20.73
CA GLN A 205 -7.46 3.54 -20.54
C GLN A 205 -7.28 3.05 -19.09
N LEU A 206 -6.15 3.34 -18.45
CA LEU A 206 -5.94 3.04 -17.03
C LEU A 206 -6.93 3.80 -16.13
N ARG A 207 -7.14 5.11 -16.36
CA ARG A 207 -8.15 5.90 -15.61
C ARG A 207 -9.55 5.31 -15.75
N LEU A 208 -9.94 4.88 -16.95
CA LEU A 208 -11.22 4.20 -17.17
C LEU A 208 -11.28 2.84 -16.46
N SER A 209 -10.18 2.09 -16.45
CA SER A 209 -10.08 0.83 -15.68
C SER A 209 -10.23 1.04 -14.17
N ASP A 210 -9.65 2.10 -13.62
CA ASP A 210 -9.81 2.43 -12.19
C ASP A 210 -11.28 2.73 -11.85
N PHE A 211 -11.97 3.51 -12.69
CA PHE A 211 -13.40 3.78 -12.53
C PHE A 211 -14.25 2.51 -12.69
N TYR A 212 -13.90 1.63 -13.63
CA TYR A 212 -14.57 0.35 -13.79
C TYR A 212 -14.40 -0.53 -12.54
N ALA A 213 -13.19 -0.60 -12.00
CA ALA A 213 -12.88 -1.38 -10.81
C ALA A 213 -13.65 -0.91 -9.57
N THR A 214 -13.97 0.39 -9.48
CA THR A 214 -14.84 0.96 -8.43
C THR A 214 -16.33 0.86 -8.73
N GLY A 215 -16.73 0.22 -9.84
CA GLY A 215 -18.13 0.06 -10.23
C GLY A 215 -18.80 1.35 -10.75
N THR A 216 -18.01 2.34 -11.15
CA THR A 216 -18.53 3.62 -11.66
C THR A 216 -19.19 3.43 -13.03
N PRO A 217 -20.37 4.01 -13.31
CA PRO A 217 -20.96 3.98 -14.64
C PRO A 217 -20.07 4.71 -15.69
N PRO A 218 -20.03 4.26 -16.96
CA PRO A 218 -19.09 4.79 -17.95
C PRO A 218 -19.28 6.28 -18.25
N LEU A 219 -20.52 6.79 -18.23
CA LEU A 219 -20.79 8.21 -18.45
C LEU A 219 -20.32 9.07 -17.26
N ASP A 220 -20.42 8.56 -16.04
CA ASP A 220 -19.89 9.24 -14.85
C ASP A 220 -18.36 9.22 -14.85
N ALA A 221 -17.76 8.10 -15.26
CA ALA A 221 -16.31 7.99 -15.45
C ALA A 221 -15.79 9.02 -16.49
N LEU A 222 -16.48 9.16 -17.62
CA LEU A 222 -16.17 10.17 -18.64
C LEU A 222 -16.20 11.60 -18.06
N ARG A 223 -17.21 11.93 -17.27
CA ARG A 223 -17.35 13.26 -16.64
C ARG A 223 -16.29 13.52 -15.59
N GLN A 224 -15.94 12.51 -14.80
CA GLN A 224 -14.89 12.63 -13.78
C GLN A 224 -13.49 12.70 -14.39
N CYS A 225 -13.28 12.09 -15.57
CA CYS A 225 -12.02 12.19 -16.30
C CYS A 225 -11.60 13.64 -16.62
N ARG A 226 -12.55 14.59 -16.65
CA ARG A 226 -12.29 16.02 -16.84
C ARG A 226 -11.46 16.67 -15.73
N ASN A 227 -11.45 16.05 -14.55
CA ASN A 227 -10.74 16.57 -13.38
C ASN A 227 -9.27 16.16 -13.36
N TYR A 228 -8.83 15.29 -14.28
CA TYR A 228 -7.42 14.91 -14.35
C TYR A 228 -6.59 16.05 -14.94
N PRO A 229 -5.51 16.46 -14.25
CA PRO A 229 -4.67 17.54 -14.72
C PRO A 229 -3.94 17.16 -16.00
N HIS A 230 -3.53 18.18 -16.76
CA HIS A 230 -2.63 18.00 -17.89
C HIS A 230 -1.34 17.31 -17.45
N ASP A 231 -0.97 16.23 -18.14
CA ASP A 231 0.32 15.59 -18.02
C ASP A 231 1.02 15.52 -19.38
N PHE A 232 2.36 15.43 -19.35
CA PHE A 232 3.19 15.47 -20.56
C PHE A 232 2.96 14.27 -21.50
N MET A 233 2.28 13.21 -21.04
CA MET A 233 2.04 12.00 -21.82
C MET A 233 0.66 12.01 -22.48
N SER A 234 -0.41 12.18 -21.71
CA SER A 234 -1.78 11.90 -22.12
C SER A 234 -2.61 13.11 -22.56
N GLY A 235 -2.09 14.33 -22.39
CA GLY A 235 -2.84 15.56 -22.66
C GLY A 235 -3.89 15.83 -21.59
N VAL A 236 -4.92 16.59 -21.93
CA VAL A 236 -5.97 17.05 -21.00
C VAL A 236 -7.31 17.15 -21.72
N ILE A 237 -8.41 17.00 -20.97
CA ILE A 237 -9.72 17.44 -21.44
C ILE A 237 -9.86 18.93 -21.08
N PRO A 238 -10.01 19.84 -22.05
CA PRO A 238 -10.13 21.27 -21.75
C PRO A 238 -11.26 21.56 -20.75
N ALA A 239 -11.01 22.50 -19.83
CA ALA A 239 -11.98 22.87 -18.79
C ALA A 239 -13.29 23.41 -19.39
N ASP A 240 -13.21 24.08 -20.54
CA ASP A 240 -14.31 24.63 -21.32
C ASP A 240 -14.91 23.65 -22.33
N ALA A 241 -14.37 22.43 -22.46
CA ALA A 241 -14.90 21.45 -23.40
C ALA A 241 -16.39 21.16 -23.12
N HIS A 242 -17.19 20.97 -24.16
CA HIS A 242 -18.57 20.54 -23.99
C HIS A 242 -18.66 19.03 -24.19
N GLU A 243 -19.48 18.38 -23.36
CA GLU A 243 -19.85 16.98 -23.61
C GLU A 243 -20.68 16.95 -24.90
N LEU A 244 -20.17 16.26 -25.91
CA LEU A 244 -20.79 16.12 -27.21
C LEU A 244 -21.40 14.72 -27.34
N VAL A 245 -22.31 14.57 -28.29
CA VAL A 245 -23.03 13.33 -28.52
C VAL A 245 -22.90 12.92 -29.98
N ALA A 246 -22.59 11.65 -30.22
CA ALA A 246 -22.68 11.02 -31.53
C ALA A 246 -23.69 9.87 -31.48
N PRO A 247 -24.55 9.70 -32.50
CA PRO A 247 -25.52 8.61 -32.59
C PRO A 247 -24.93 7.20 -32.42
N THR A 248 -23.69 6.98 -32.89
CA THR A 248 -22.99 5.70 -32.75
C THR A 248 -21.48 5.91 -32.60
N LEU A 249 -20.78 4.87 -32.12
CA LEU A 249 -19.32 4.86 -32.08
C LEU A 249 -18.70 4.96 -33.48
N ASP A 250 -19.34 4.41 -34.52
CA ASP A 250 -18.80 4.44 -35.88
C ASP A 250 -18.84 5.85 -36.49
N GLU A 251 -19.83 6.66 -36.14
CA GLU A 251 -19.83 8.09 -36.51
C GLU A 251 -18.71 8.86 -35.81
N LEU A 252 -18.45 8.57 -34.53
CA LEU A 252 -17.33 9.17 -33.81
C LEU A 252 -15.98 8.72 -34.40
N LYS A 253 -15.85 7.47 -34.84
CA LYS A 253 -14.66 6.99 -35.59
C LYS A 253 -14.50 7.70 -36.92
N ALA A 254 -15.58 7.95 -37.65
CA ALA A 254 -15.52 8.73 -38.89
C ALA A 254 -15.01 10.15 -38.62
N LEU A 255 -15.47 10.79 -37.54
CA LEU A 255 -14.98 12.10 -37.10
C LEU A 255 -13.50 12.09 -36.70
N ALA A 256 -13.02 11.03 -36.04
CA ALA A 256 -11.62 10.90 -35.64
C ALA A 256 -10.65 10.60 -36.79
N ASN A 257 -11.17 10.10 -37.92
CA ASN A 257 -10.40 9.74 -39.11
C ASN A 257 -10.45 10.78 -40.24
N GLY A 258 -11.41 11.73 -40.18
CA GLY A 258 -11.55 12.82 -41.14
C GLY A 258 -10.55 13.95 -40.90
#